data_AF-A0A7R9PJ79-F1
#
_entry.id   AF-A0A7R9PJ79-F1
#
_cell.length_a   1.000
_cell.length_b   1.000
_cell.length_c   1.000
_cell.angle_alpha   90.00
_cell.angle_beta   90.00
_cell.angle_gamma   90.00
#
_symmetry.space_group_name_H-M   'P 1'
#
loop_
_entity.id
_entity.type
_entity.pdbx_description
1 polymer ?
#
loop_
_entity_poly.entity_id
_entity_poly.type
_entity_poly.pdbx_seq_one_letter_code
_entity_poly.pdbx_strand_id
1 'polypeptide(L)'
;MTDNERRSDERLALRSLIDPSNLRMIENERKAVMNGGKSTDLDPLFGRMNKNERLVQDLVISEQERRRKRFQAHNNNTVWKKRAQPPPDWNKPLPDWMEMKYKDTYLYHKSKEQKSGENNKSPQANRTLCVIS
;
A
#
# COMPACT_ATOMS: atom_id res chain seq x y z
N MET A 1 26.88 -28.89 -5.39
CA MET A 1 25.87 -28.09 -4.67
C MET A 1 24.57 -28.20 -5.42
N THR A 2 23.67 -29.02 -4.89
CA THR A 2 22.36 -29.24 -5.53
C THR A 2 21.45 -28.05 -5.22
N ASP A 3 20.52 -27.74 -6.13
CA ASP A 3 19.61 -26.59 -5.97
C ASP A 3 18.75 -26.64 -4.69
N ASN A 4 18.69 -27.81 -4.06
CA ASN A 4 18.00 -28.03 -2.80
C ASN A 4 18.77 -27.45 -1.59
N GLU A 5 20.11 -27.45 -1.64
CA GLU A 5 20.98 -26.92 -0.58
C GLU A 5 21.00 -25.37 -0.58
N ARG A 6 21.02 -24.73 -1.77
CA ARG A 6 20.92 -23.26 -1.86
C ARG A 6 19.59 -22.73 -1.32
N ARG A 7 18.48 -23.44 -1.56
CA ARG A 7 17.16 -23.06 -1.03
C ARG A 7 17.03 -23.25 0.47
N SER A 8 17.76 -24.20 1.08
CA SER A 8 17.76 -24.35 2.54
C SER A 8 18.51 -23.20 3.20
N ASP A 9 19.63 -22.79 2.62
CA ASP A 9 20.50 -21.76 3.19
C ASP A 9 19.88 -20.36 3.08
N GLU A 10 19.24 -20.05 1.94
CA GLU A 10 18.46 -18.81 1.78
C GLU A 10 17.25 -18.75 2.73
N ARG A 11 16.59 -19.89 2.96
CA ARG A 11 15.50 -19.98 3.95
C ARG A 11 16.01 -19.82 5.38
N LEU A 12 17.20 -20.35 5.70
CA LEU A 12 17.82 -20.20 7.02
C LEU A 12 18.20 -18.74 7.28
N ALA A 13 18.78 -18.05 6.28
CA ALA A 13 19.20 -16.66 6.35
C ALA A 13 18.01 -15.67 6.46
N LEU A 14 16.90 -15.95 5.77
CA LEU A 14 15.66 -15.18 5.92
C LEU A 14 15.00 -15.40 7.28
N ARG A 15 15.19 -16.59 7.89
CA ARG A 15 14.68 -16.92 9.22
C ARG A 15 15.48 -16.24 10.34
N SER A 16 16.76 -15.94 10.12
CA SER A 16 17.59 -15.16 11.06
C SER A 16 17.38 -13.64 10.95
N LEU A 17 16.81 -13.14 9.84
CA LEU A 17 16.45 -11.73 9.68
C LEU A 17 15.10 -11.38 10.33
N ILE A 18 14.26 -12.38 10.59
CA ILE A 18 13.01 -12.21 11.34
C ILE A 18 13.36 -12.38 12.81
N ASP A 19 13.23 -11.30 13.59
CA ASP A 19 13.41 -11.33 15.03
C ASP A 19 12.58 -12.49 15.63
N PRO A 20 13.22 -13.49 16.29
CA PRO A 20 12.53 -14.68 16.79
C PRO A 20 11.38 -14.34 17.77
N SER A 21 11.43 -13.14 18.35
CA SER A 21 10.36 -12.52 19.14
C SER A 21 9.08 -12.32 18.31
N ASN A 22 9.20 -11.78 17.10
CA ASN A 22 8.07 -11.51 16.21
C ASN A 22 7.45 -12.78 15.64
N LEU A 23 8.26 -13.82 15.40
CA LEU A 23 7.72 -15.10 14.93
C LEU A 23 6.87 -15.77 16.01
N ARG A 24 7.33 -15.73 17.27
CA ARG A 24 6.54 -16.20 18.42
C ARG A 24 5.25 -15.40 18.60
N MET A 25 5.29 -14.08 18.40
CA MET A 25 4.11 -13.22 18.47
C MET A 25 3.07 -13.61 17.40
N ILE A 26 3.49 -13.79 16.15
CA ILE A 26 2.60 -14.17 15.03
C ILE A 26 2.03 -15.59 15.22
N GLU A 27 2.83 -16.53 15.75
CA GLU A 27 2.38 -17.89 16.06
C GLU A 27 1.35 -17.91 17.20
N ASN A 28 1.53 -17.05 18.20
CA ASN A 28 0.61 -16.89 19.33
C ASN A 28 -0.70 -16.21 18.91
N GLU A 29 -0.64 -15.19 18.05
CA GLU A 29 -1.81 -14.55 17.45
C GLU A 29 -2.62 -15.53 16.59
N ARG A 30 -1.95 -16.37 15.80
CA ARG A 30 -2.61 -17.46 15.04
C ARG A 30 -3.29 -18.48 15.94
N LYS A 31 -2.66 -18.87 17.06
CA LYS A 31 -3.27 -19.78 18.05
C LYS A 31 -4.46 -19.16 18.77
N ALA A 32 -4.44 -17.84 19.02
CA ALA A 32 -5.55 -17.10 19.62
C ALA A 32 -6.76 -16.97 18.69
N VAL A 33 -6.55 -16.89 17.37
CA VAL A 33 -7.63 -16.82 16.37
C VAL A 33 -8.24 -18.20 16.07
N MET A 34 -7.44 -19.27 16.10
CA MET A 34 -7.89 -20.63 15.72
C MET A 34 -8.54 -21.41 16.88
N ASN A 35 -8.23 -21.06 18.12
CA ASN A 35 -8.96 -21.57 19.28
C ASN A 35 -10.12 -20.61 19.54
N GLY A 36 -11.35 -21.03 19.23
CA GLY A 36 -12.60 -20.29 19.52
C GLY A 36 -12.90 -20.11 21.01
N GLY A 37 -11.94 -19.60 21.78
CA GLY A 37 -12.08 -19.18 23.15
C GLY A 37 -12.61 -17.76 23.17
N LYS A 38 -13.76 -17.56 23.81
CA LYS A 38 -14.15 -16.25 24.31
C LYS A 38 -12.98 -15.77 25.18
N SER A 39 -12.16 -14.86 24.66
CA SER A 39 -11.08 -14.25 25.44
C SER A 39 -11.74 -13.41 26.52
N THR A 40 -11.85 -13.99 27.72
CA THR A 40 -12.13 -13.23 28.94
C THR A 40 -10.90 -12.42 29.37
N ASP A 41 -9.78 -12.58 28.67
CA ASP A 41 -8.58 -11.75 28.77
C ASP A 41 -8.53 -10.75 27.61
N LEU A 42 -9.59 -9.95 27.45
CA LEU A 42 -9.38 -8.61 26.90
C LEU A 42 -8.55 -7.87 27.95
N ASP A 43 -7.46 -7.23 27.53
CA ASP A 43 -6.61 -6.36 28.33
C ASP A 43 -7.39 -5.69 29.49
N PRO A 44 -6.88 -5.67 30.74
CA PRO A 44 -7.60 -5.08 31.89
C PRO A 44 -8.01 -3.61 31.71
N LEU A 45 -7.53 -2.97 30.63
CA LEU A 45 -7.85 -1.62 30.20
C LEU A 45 -9.18 -1.50 29.42
N PHE A 46 -9.76 -2.60 28.90
CA PHE A 46 -11.04 -2.56 28.19
C PHE A 46 -12.23 -2.20 29.09
N GLY A 47 -12.11 -2.45 30.40
CA GLY A 47 -13.12 -2.13 31.40
C GLY A 47 -13.27 -0.62 31.69
N ARG A 48 -12.34 0.23 31.24
CA ARG A 48 -12.31 1.67 31.56
C ARG A 48 -12.43 2.61 30.36
N MET A 49 -12.61 2.11 29.14
CA MET A 49 -12.70 2.99 27.97
C MET A 49 -14.07 3.65 27.85
N ASN A 50 -14.06 4.96 27.62
CA ASN A 50 -15.28 5.68 27.30
C ASN A 50 -15.82 5.24 25.92
N LYS A 51 -17.10 5.54 25.64
CA LYS A 51 -17.76 5.11 24.39
C LYS A 51 -17.01 5.59 23.14
N ASN A 52 -16.39 6.78 23.21
CA ASN A 52 -15.68 7.38 22.09
C ASN A 52 -14.35 6.66 21.79
N GLU A 53 -13.61 6.27 22.82
CA GLU A 53 -12.37 5.49 22.69
C GLU A 53 -12.63 4.13 22.02
N ARG A 54 -13.75 3.48 22.36
CA ARG A 54 -14.17 2.23 21.71
C ARG A 54 -14.45 2.44 20.22
N LEU A 55 -15.20 3.48 19.87
CA LEU A 55 -15.51 3.81 18.48
C LEU A 55 -14.25 4.10 17.66
N VAL A 56 -13.28 4.81 18.24
CA VAL A 56 -12.00 5.11 17.59
C VAL A 56 -11.23 3.81 17.33
N GLN A 57 -11.20 2.89 18.29
CA GLN A 57 -10.53 1.60 18.11
C GLN A 57 -11.21 0.73 17.05
N ASP A 58 -12.53 0.63 17.08
CA ASP A 58 -13.29 -0.10 16.07
C ASP A 58 -13.03 0.45 14.66
N LEU A 59 -12.95 1.78 14.54
CA LEU A 59 -12.60 2.45 13.29
C LEU A 59 -11.18 2.07 12.84
N VAL A 60 -10.20 2.14 13.73
CA VAL A 60 -8.80 1.76 13.42
C VAL A 60 -8.72 0.32 12.95
N ILE A 61 -9.39 -0.62 13.63
CA ILE A 61 -9.42 -2.04 13.27
C ILE A 61 -10.06 -2.22 11.88
N SER A 62 -11.20 -1.57 11.62
CA SER A 62 -11.88 -1.65 10.34
C SER A 62 -11.01 -1.13 9.18
N GLU A 63 -10.25 -0.06 9.40
CA GLU A 63 -9.35 0.51 8.41
C GLU A 63 -8.10 -0.35 8.19
N GLN A 64 -7.54 -0.93 9.26
CA GLN A 64 -6.46 -1.92 9.15
C GLN A 64 -6.91 -3.13 8.32
N GLU A 65 -8.13 -3.62 8.53
CA GLU A 65 -8.67 -4.73 7.74
C GLU A 65 -8.89 -4.35 6.27
N ARG A 66 -9.42 -3.16 5.99
CA ARG A 66 -9.57 -2.63 4.63
C ARG A 66 -8.21 -2.52 3.92
N ARG A 67 -7.19 -2.01 4.60
CA ARG A 67 -5.81 -1.96 4.09
C ARG A 67 -5.30 -3.36 3.79
N ARG A 68 -5.45 -4.30 4.72
CA ARG A 68 -5.04 -5.70 4.55
C ARG A 68 -5.70 -6.33 3.32
N LYS A 69 -7.01 -6.15 3.14
CA LYS A 69 -7.76 -6.65 1.98
C LYS A 69 -7.23 -6.07 0.65
N ARG A 70 -6.94 -4.76 0.60
CA ARG A 70 -6.34 -4.12 -0.57
C ARG A 70 -4.94 -4.68 -0.88
N PHE A 71 -4.11 -4.89 0.14
CA PHE A 71 -2.75 -5.42 -0.05
C PHE A 71 -2.72 -6.92 -0.39
N GLN A 72 -3.74 -7.69 -0.01
CA GLN A 72 -3.81 -9.13 -0.26
C GLN A 72 -3.71 -9.45 -1.75
N ALA A 73 -4.39 -8.68 -2.62
CA ALA A 73 -4.33 -8.87 -4.06
C ALA A 73 -2.92 -8.66 -4.64
N HIS A 74 -2.19 -7.66 -4.14
CA HIS A 74 -0.81 -7.40 -4.55
C HIS A 74 0.16 -8.50 -4.07
N ASN A 75 -0.02 -8.99 -2.84
CA ASN A 75 0.87 -9.99 -2.26
C ASN A 75 0.64 -11.40 -2.80
N ASN A 76 -0.61 -11.74 -3.13
CA ASN A 76 -0.99 -13.03 -3.69
C ASN A 76 -0.80 -13.09 -5.22
N ASN A 77 -0.32 -12.01 -5.83
CA ASN A 77 -0.09 -11.98 -7.26
C ASN A 77 1.14 -12.84 -7.63
N THR A 78 0.89 -13.94 -8.33
CA THR A 78 1.92 -14.85 -8.84
C THR A 78 2.35 -14.54 -10.28
N VAL A 79 1.58 -13.70 -10.99
CA VAL A 79 1.83 -13.33 -12.38
C VAL A 79 3.01 -12.35 -12.47
N TRP A 80 3.08 -11.38 -11.55
CA TRP A 80 4.11 -10.34 -11.57
C TRP A 80 5.11 -10.51 -10.43
N LYS A 81 6.40 -10.51 -10.75
CA LYS A 81 7.48 -10.49 -9.75
C LYS A 81 7.70 -9.07 -9.23
N LYS A 82 7.84 -8.93 -7.90
CA LYS A 82 8.19 -7.66 -7.25
C LYS A 82 9.62 -7.26 -7.64
N ARG A 83 9.81 -6.00 -8.03
CA ARG A 83 11.12 -5.46 -8.44
C ARG A 83 11.83 -4.88 -7.22
N ALA A 84 13.14 -5.14 -7.10
CA ALA A 84 13.97 -4.56 -6.03
C ALA A 84 14.41 -3.13 -6.36
N GLN A 85 14.61 -2.83 -7.64
CA GLN A 85 15.02 -1.53 -8.15
C GLN A 85 14.22 -1.20 -9.41
N PRO A 86 14.04 0.09 -9.73
CA PRO A 86 13.51 0.48 -11.03
C PRO A 86 14.44 -0.04 -12.15
N PRO A 87 13.91 -0.23 -13.37
CA PRO A 87 14.76 -0.48 -14.53
C PRO A 87 15.84 0.60 -14.68
N PRO A 88 17.07 0.25 -15.11
CA PRO A 88 18.16 1.21 -15.28
C PRO A 88 17.79 2.33 -16.25
N ASP A 89 16.97 2.02 -17.24
CA ASP A 89 16.54 2.94 -18.30
C ASP A 89 15.18 3.61 -18.02
N TRP A 90 14.71 3.58 -16.77
CA TRP A 90 13.39 4.13 -16.41
C TRP A 90 13.25 5.63 -16.72
N ASN A 91 14.36 6.38 -16.69
CA ASN A 91 14.40 7.81 -16.94
C ASN A 91 14.80 8.17 -18.39
N LYS A 92 14.67 7.23 -19.34
CA LYS A 92 14.88 7.55 -20.76
C LYS A 92 13.83 8.57 -21.25
N PRO A 93 14.18 9.45 -22.19
CA PRO A 93 13.22 10.36 -22.81
C PRO A 93 12.09 9.57 -23.46
N LEU A 94 10.95 10.23 -23.63
CA LEU A 94 9.78 9.61 -24.24
C LEU A 94 10.11 9.24 -25.69
N PRO A 95 9.67 8.08 -26.21
CA PRO A 95 9.92 7.72 -27.60
C PRO A 95 9.30 8.74 -28.57
N ASP A 96 9.98 9.01 -29.69
CA ASP A 96 9.60 10.04 -30.67
C ASP A 96 8.13 9.93 -31.14
N TRP A 97 7.67 8.70 -31.41
CA TRP A 97 6.29 8.46 -31.85
C TRP A 97 5.25 8.85 -30.80
N MET A 98 5.59 8.75 -29.51
CA MET A 98 4.71 9.12 -28.41
C MET A 98 4.70 10.64 -28.22
N GLU A 99 5.86 11.29 -28.36
CA GLU A 99 5.95 12.75 -28.37
C GLU A 99 5.15 13.36 -29.52
N MET A 100 5.25 12.79 -30.71
CA MET A 100 4.47 13.24 -31.88
C MET A 100 2.97 13.14 -31.63
N LYS A 101 2.49 12.00 -31.13
CA LYS A 101 1.06 11.85 -30.78
C LYS A 101 0.62 12.82 -29.70
N TYR A 102 1.48 13.12 -28.74
CA TYR A 102 1.16 14.02 -27.64
C TYR A 102 1.01 15.48 -28.10
N LYS A 103 1.81 15.93 -29.08
CA LYS A 103 1.84 17.32 -29.58
C LYS A 103 0.49 17.83 -30.11
N ASP A 104 -0.36 16.95 -30.62
CA ASP A 104 -1.67 17.33 -31.18
C ASP A 104 -2.82 17.15 -30.17
N THR A 105 -2.52 16.75 -28.94
CA THR A 105 -3.56 16.55 -27.92
C THR A 105 -4.00 17.88 -27.31
N TYR A 106 -5.29 17.97 -26.99
CA TYR A 106 -5.85 19.10 -26.24
C TYR A 106 -5.07 19.40 -24.95
N LEU A 107 -4.64 18.35 -24.23
CA LEU A 107 -3.89 18.49 -22.98
C LEU A 107 -2.52 19.12 -23.18
N TYR A 108 -1.84 18.81 -24.29
CA TYR A 108 -0.57 19.44 -24.61
C TYR A 108 -0.73 20.94 -24.85
N HIS A 109 -1.71 21.34 -25.66
CA HIS A 109 -2.01 22.76 -25.89
C HIS A 109 -2.40 23.49 -24.61
N LYS A 110 -3.28 22.91 -23.78
CA LYS A 110 -3.67 23.50 -22.50
C LYS A 110 -2.51 23.58 -21.50
N SER A 111 -1.66 22.56 -21.43
CA SER A 111 -0.47 22.61 -20.58
C SER A 111 0.50 23.69 -21.06
N LYS A 112 0.65 23.85 -22.38
CA LYS A 112 1.50 24.88 -22.98
C LYS A 112 0.98 26.29 -22.65
N GLU A 113 -0.32 26.53 -22.81
CA GLU A 113 -1.00 27.78 -22.41
C GLU A 113 -0.82 28.11 -20.92
N GLN A 114 -0.94 27.10 -20.04
CA GLN A 114 -0.73 27.28 -18.60
C GLN A 114 0.73 27.62 -18.26
N LYS A 115 1.69 27.00 -18.95
CA LYS A 115 3.13 27.22 -18.74
C LYS A 115 3.63 28.53 -19.36
N SER A 116 3.04 28.98 -20.47
CA SER A 116 3.42 30.24 -21.12
C SER A 116 2.94 31.48 -20.37
N GLY A 117 2.14 31.31 -19.31
CA GLY A 117 1.57 32.43 -18.54
C GLY A 117 0.52 33.23 -19.32
N GLU A 118 0.28 32.87 -20.59
CA GLU A 118 -0.70 33.48 -21.47
C GLU A 118 -2.03 32.76 -21.29
N ASN A 119 -2.71 33.00 -20.18
CA ASN A 119 -4.17 33.01 -20.15
C ASN A 119 -4.69 33.72 -18.91
N ASN A 120 -5.03 34.99 -19.12
CA ASN A 120 -6.33 35.59 -18.82
C ASN A 120 -7.23 34.76 -17.88
N LYS A 121 -7.36 35.27 -16.64
CA LYS A 121 -8.45 35.03 -15.66
C LYS A 121 -9.32 33.81 -15.97
N SER A 122 -8.95 32.66 -15.44
CA SER A 122 -9.93 31.59 -15.27
C SER A 122 -10.99 32.07 -14.27
N PRO A 123 -12.30 31.81 -14.47
CA PRO A 123 -13.26 31.94 -13.38
C PRO A 123 -13.02 30.79 -12.39
N GLN A 124 -12.06 30.98 -11.49
CA GLN A 124 -11.75 30.05 -10.38
C GLN A 124 -12.78 30.11 -9.24
N ALA A 125 -13.76 31.01 -9.28
CA ALA A 125 -14.62 31.28 -8.12
C ALA A 125 -15.63 30.16 -7.79
N ASN A 126 -16.09 29.37 -8.77
CA ASN A 126 -17.29 28.53 -8.61
C ASN A 126 -17.05 27.05 -8.98
N ARG A 127 -15.95 26.44 -8.55
CA ARG A 127 -15.73 24.99 -8.74
C ARG A 127 -15.85 24.29 -7.39
N THR A 128 -17.01 23.70 -7.12
CA THR A 128 -17.16 22.77 -6.01
C THR A 128 -16.48 21.46 -6.40
N LEU A 129 -15.26 21.25 -5.89
CA LEU A 129 -14.59 19.96 -6.03
C LEU A 129 -15.28 18.97 -5.09
N CYS A 130 -15.86 17.92 -5.64
CA CYS A 130 -16.35 16.80 -4.85
C CYS A 130 -15.15 15.98 -4.38
N VAL A 131 -14.91 15.97 -3.06
CA VAL A 131 -13.96 15.06 -2.43
C VAL A 131 -14.77 13.86 -1.97
N ILE A 132 -14.44 12.66 -2.46
CA ILE A 132 -14.97 11.42 -1.90
C ILE A 132 -14.40 11.29 -0.49
N SER A 133 -15.22 11.64 0.50
CA SER A 133 -14.97 11.41 1.93
C SER A 133 -15.23 9.95 2.29
#